data_AF-A0A1M6EQN0-F1
#
_entry.id   AF-A0A1M6EQN0-F1
#
_cell.length_a   1.000
_cell.length_b   1.000
_cell.length_c   1.000
_cell.angle_alpha   90.00
_cell.angle_beta   90.00
_cell.angle_gamma   90.00
#
_symmetry.space_group_name_H-M   'P 1'
#
loop_
_entity.id
_entity.type
_entity.pdbx_description
1 polymer ?
#
loop_
_entity_poly.entity_id
_entity_poly.type
_entity_poly.pdbx_seq_one_letter_code
_entity_poly.pdbx_strand_id
1 'polypeptide(L)'
;MKLAEGLLLRADLMKKIEHLQNRIRPVLIVSDDKQPQEDPEKLLAQLRQAIQDLETIVVRINKTNNETIVEGEGLLMEALAKRDSLKMLAEKLRTIRYAAQINNSGDANLKTTISIKKLQIEMDQTGRAFREIDSKIQEINWLTELKD
;
A
#
# COMPACT_ATOMS: atom_id res chain seq x y z
N MET A 1 -7.11 -7.74 18.72
CA MET A 1 -7.27 -6.91 17.50
C MET A 1 -6.65 -7.73 16.40
N LYS A 2 -7.39 -8.02 15.34
CA LYS A 2 -6.86 -8.75 14.19
C LYS A 2 -5.79 -7.92 13.48
N LEU A 3 -4.84 -8.57 12.81
CA LEU A 3 -3.84 -7.89 12.00
C LEU A 3 -4.51 -7.00 10.93
N ALA A 4 -5.61 -7.45 10.33
CA ALA A 4 -6.43 -6.66 9.41
C ALA A 4 -6.95 -5.35 10.03
N GLU A 5 -7.44 -5.39 11.28
CA GLU A 5 -7.90 -4.22 12.01
C GLU A 5 -6.72 -3.26 12.33
N GLY A 6 -5.55 -3.81 12.66
CA GLY A 6 -4.33 -3.01 12.86
C GLY A 6 -3.88 -2.31 11.58
N LEU A 7 -3.94 -2.98 10.43
CA LEU A 7 -3.66 -2.39 9.12
C LEU A 7 -4.64 -1.26 8.79
N LEU A 8 -5.94 -1.43 9.09
CA LEU A 8 -6.95 -0.39 8.94
C LEU A 8 -6.67 0.81 9.85
N LEU A 9 -6.38 0.55 11.13
CA LEU A 9 -6.05 1.59 12.10
C LEU A 9 -4.81 2.40 11.67
N ARG A 10 -3.77 1.74 11.15
CA ARG A 10 -2.62 2.41 10.56
C ARG A 10 -3.03 3.37 9.44
N ALA A 11 -3.89 2.92 8.51
CA ALA A 11 -4.35 3.75 7.41
C ALA A 11 -5.18 4.95 7.89
N ASP A 12 -6.03 4.75 8.89
CA ASP A 12 -6.86 5.81 9.46
C ASP A 12 -6.05 6.83 10.27
N LEU A 13 -5.01 6.37 11.00
CA LEU A 13 -4.05 7.26 11.67
C LEU A 13 -3.29 8.12 10.66
N MET A 14 -2.82 7.55 9.55
CA MET A 14 -2.16 8.32 8.48
C MET A 14 -3.09 9.41 7.91
N LYS A 15 -4.36 9.08 7.62
CA LYS A 15 -5.35 10.08 7.17
C LYS A 15 -5.63 11.15 8.23
N LYS A 16 -5.73 10.74 9.51
CA LYS A 16 -5.95 11.66 10.64
C LYS A 16 -4.78 12.65 10.78
N ILE A 17 -3.55 12.18 10.63
CA ILE A 17 -2.34 13.01 10.67
C ILE A 17 -2.38 14.06 9.56
N GLU A 18 -2.66 13.66 8.32
CA GLU A 18 -2.80 14.59 7.18
C GLU A 18 -3.92 15.60 7.41
N HIS A 19 -5.07 15.14 7.91
CA HIS A 19 -6.20 16.00 8.22
C HIS A 19 -5.88 17.02 9.32
N LEU A 20 -5.19 16.61 10.39
CA LEU A 20 -4.74 17.51 11.46
C LEU A 20 -3.75 18.54 10.93
N GLN A 21 -2.79 18.14 10.10
CA GLN A 21 -1.85 19.06 9.46
C GLN A 21 -2.59 20.14 8.64
N ASN A 22 -3.59 19.71 7.85
CA ASN A 22 -4.40 20.62 7.04
C ASN A 22 -5.26 21.57 7.89
N ARG A 23 -5.73 21.14 9.07
CA ARG A 23 -6.47 21.98 10.02
C ARG A 23 -5.60 22.94 10.81
N ILE A 24 -4.37 22.55 11.14
CA ILE A 24 -3.42 23.39 11.84
C ILE A 24 -3.03 24.59 10.97
N ARG A 25 -2.74 24.37 9.68
CA ARG A 25 -2.23 25.42 8.78
C ARG A 25 -3.03 26.74 8.81
N PRO A 26 -4.37 26.77 8.67
CA PRO A 26 -5.13 28.02 8.65
C PRO A 26 -5.26 28.71 10.03
N VAL A 27 -4.94 28.03 11.13
CA VAL A 27 -5.11 28.59 12.50
C VAL A 27 -3.81 29.15 13.10
N LEU A 28 -2.68 28.99 12.41
CA LEU A 28 -1.36 29.42 12.91
C LEU A 28 -1.14 30.94 12.85
N ILE A 29 -1.81 31.63 11.93
CA ILE A 29 -1.65 33.06 11.71
C ILE A 29 -3.04 33.67 11.53
N VAL A 30 -3.39 34.61 12.39
CA VAL A 30 -4.62 35.40 12.32
C VAL A 30 -4.29 36.88 12.40
N SER A 31 -5.19 37.73 11.91
CA SER A 31 -5.11 39.18 12.10
C SER A 31 -5.26 39.53 13.59
N ASP A 32 -4.68 40.65 14.03
CA ASP A 32 -4.69 41.07 15.44
C ASP A 32 -6.10 41.22 16.05
N ASP A 33 -7.10 41.48 15.21
CA ASP A 33 -8.51 41.63 15.60
C ASP A 33 -9.28 40.30 15.68
N LYS A 34 -8.64 39.16 15.34
CA LYS A 34 -9.29 37.86 15.21
C LYS A 34 -8.70 36.82 16.14
N GLN A 35 -9.53 35.82 16.45
CA GLN A 35 -9.10 34.61 17.14
C GLN A 35 -9.05 33.43 16.15
N PRO A 36 -8.14 32.46 16.36
CA PRO A 36 -8.15 31.22 15.61
C PRO A 36 -9.50 30.50 15.71
N GLN A 37 -9.96 29.90 14.61
CA GLN A 37 -11.22 29.15 14.60
C GLN A 37 -11.15 27.86 15.44
N GLU A 38 -9.95 27.35 15.65
CA GLU A 38 -9.65 26.21 16.50
C GLU A 38 -8.39 26.49 17.32
N ASP A 39 -8.28 25.88 18.50
CA ASP A 39 -7.10 25.98 19.36
C ASP A 39 -5.89 25.27 18.71
N PRO A 40 -4.84 26.03 18.29
CA PRO A 40 -3.67 25.45 17.63
C PRO A 40 -2.88 24.49 18.53
N GLU A 41 -2.79 24.76 19.84
CA GLU A 41 -2.05 23.92 20.78
C GLU A 41 -2.74 22.59 20.98
N LYS A 42 -4.08 22.60 21.07
CA LYS A 42 -4.88 21.37 21.11
C LYS A 42 -4.71 20.53 19.84
N LEU A 43 -4.72 21.16 18.66
CA LEU A 43 -4.50 20.46 17.39
C LEU A 43 -3.09 19.87 17.29
N LEU A 44 -2.07 20.60 17.74
CA LEU A 44 -0.69 20.11 17.79
C LEU A 44 -0.54 18.93 18.76
N ALA A 45 -1.19 18.98 19.92
CA ALA A 45 -1.22 17.86 20.86
C ALA A 45 -1.87 16.61 20.25
N GLN A 46 -3.01 16.77 19.56
CA GLN A 46 -3.67 15.67 18.85
C GLN A 46 -2.81 15.07 17.74
N LEU A 47 -2.06 15.91 17.01
CA LEU A 47 -1.14 15.46 15.97
C LEU A 47 -0.01 14.62 16.56
N ARG A 48 0.62 15.10 17.64
CA ARG A 48 1.69 14.36 18.33
C ARG A 48 1.20 13.01 18.85
N GLN A 49 0.02 12.97 19.47
CA GLN A 49 -0.57 11.72 19.93
C GLN A 49 -0.84 10.75 18.76
N ALA A 50 -1.43 11.23 17.66
CA ALA A 50 -1.70 10.40 16.50
C ALA A 50 -0.42 9.80 15.88
N ILE A 51 0.70 10.52 15.93
CA ILE A 51 2.02 10.03 15.48
C ILE A 51 2.54 8.94 16.43
N GLN A 52 2.42 9.09 17.74
CA GLN A 52 2.80 8.05 18.72
C GLN A 52 1.94 6.79 18.58
N ASP A 53 0.64 6.96 18.36
CA ASP A 53 -0.27 5.85 18.10
C ASP A 53 0.11 5.12 16.80
N LEU A 54 0.51 5.88 15.76
CA LEU A 54 0.99 5.32 14.49
C LEU A 54 2.28 4.52 14.66
N GLU A 55 3.24 5.02 15.43
CA GLU A 55 4.47 4.29 15.74
C GLU A 55 4.15 2.96 16.42
N THR A 56 3.31 3.00 17.45
CA THR A 56 2.91 1.82 18.22
C THR A 56 2.28 0.77 17.31
N ILE A 57 1.32 1.15 16.46
CA ILE A 57 0.64 0.18 15.58
C ILE A 57 1.59 -0.38 14.51
N VAL A 58 2.51 0.44 13.97
CA VAL A 58 3.49 -0.01 12.98
C VAL A 58 4.43 -1.06 13.56
N VAL A 59 4.93 -0.85 14.78
CA VAL A 59 5.81 -1.83 15.46
C VAL A 59 5.09 -3.16 15.64
N ARG A 60 3.85 -3.12 16.15
CA ARG A 60 3.03 -4.31 16.36
C ARG A 60 2.75 -5.09 15.08
N ILE A 61 2.42 -4.38 14.00
CA ILE A 61 2.21 -4.98 12.67
C ILE A 61 3.50 -5.68 12.21
N ASN A 62 4.65 -5.00 12.31
CA ASN A 62 5.91 -5.56 11.83
C ASN A 62 6.33 -6.80 12.64
N LYS A 63 6.21 -6.76 13.97
CA LYS A 63 6.43 -7.95 14.82
C LYS A 63 5.54 -9.11 14.38
N THR A 64 4.24 -8.84 14.20
CA THR A 64 3.27 -9.86 13.79
C THR A 64 3.63 -10.45 12.42
N ASN A 65 4.01 -9.62 11.45
CA ASN A 65 4.42 -10.06 10.11
C ASN A 65 5.68 -10.93 10.13
N ASN A 66 6.62 -10.64 11.03
CA ASN A 66 7.90 -11.35 11.13
C ASN A 66 7.79 -12.67 11.90
N GLU A 67 6.66 -12.94 12.53
CA GLU A 67 6.45 -14.14 13.38
C GLU A 67 5.26 -14.99 12.93
N THR A 68 4.55 -14.58 11.88
CA THR A 68 3.39 -15.32 11.33
C THR A 68 3.84 -16.12 10.12
N ILE A 69 3.56 -17.43 10.11
CA ILE A 69 3.89 -18.32 9.00
C ILE A 69 2.73 -18.38 8.01
N VAL A 70 3.05 -18.29 6.73
CA VAL A 70 2.16 -18.47 5.59
C VAL A 70 2.51 -19.79 4.91
N GLU A 71 1.56 -20.72 4.84
CA GLU A 71 1.80 -22.05 4.27
C GLU A 71 2.29 -21.97 2.81
N GLY A 72 3.48 -22.52 2.60
CA GLY A 72 4.15 -22.54 1.28
C GLY A 72 4.82 -21.22 0.87
N GLU A 73 4.76 -20.16 1.69
CA GLU A 73 5.30 -18.83 1.36
C GLU A 73 6.30 -18.28 2.40
N GLY A 74 6.55 -19.00 3.49
CA GLY A 74 7.49 -18.58 4.53
C GLY A 74 6.82 -17.68 5.59
N LEU A 75 7.54 -16.67 6.07
CA LEU A 75 6.97 -15.66 6.97
C LEU A 75 6.04 -14.72 6.19
N LEU A 76 5.08 -14.11 6.90
CA LEU A 76 4.14 -13.16 6.29
C LEU A 76 4.87 -11.97 5.66
N MET A 77 5.99 -11.52 6.23
CA MET A 77 6.84 -10.50 5.59
C MET A 77 7.40 -10.94 4.22
N GLU A 78 7.74 -12.22 4.06
CA GLU A 78 8.28 -12.78 2.80
C GLU A 78 7.16 -12.92 1.77
N ALA A 79 6.00 -13.40 2.21
CA ALA A 79 4.80 -13.48 1.38
C ALA A 79 4.38 -12.09 0.85
N LEU A 80 4.42 -11.07 1.71
CA LEU A 80 4.15 -9.68 1.32
C LEU A 80 5.14 -9.19 0.25
N ALA A 81 6.44 -9.43 0.44
CA ALA A 81 7.46 -9.06 -0.54
C ALA A 81 7.24 -9.76 -1.90
N LYS A 82 6.90 -11.04 -1.89
CA LYS A 82 6.59 -11.80 -3.10
C LYS A 82 5.33 -11.28 -3.79
N ARG A 83 4.26 -10.98 -3.03
CA ARG A 83 3.04 -10.36 -3.56
C ARG A 83 3.34 -9.04 -4.24
N ASP A 84 4.12 -8.17 -3.60
CA ASP A 84 4.45 -6.84 -4.13
C ASP A 84 5.32 -6.93 -5.39
N SER A 85 6.25 -7.88 -5.43
CA SER A 85 7.05 -8.20 -6.62
C SER A 85 6.17 -8.67 -7.79
N LEU A 86 5.24 -9.62 -7.55
CA LEU A 86 4.33 -10.12 -8.57
C LEU A 86 3.38 -9.03 -9.08
N LYS A 87 2.87 -8.18 -8.19
CA LYS A 87 2.05 -7.01 -8.55
C LYS A 87 2.82 -6.07 -9.47
N MET A 88 4.04 -5.71 -9.07
CA MET A 88 4.92 -4.83 -9.84
C MET A 88 5.23 -5.43 -11.21
N LEU A 89 5.59 -6.72 -11.27
CA LEU A 89 5.88 -7.40 -12.53
C LEU A 89 4.66 -7.41 -13.45
N ALA A 90 3.47 -7.76 -12.94
CA ALA A 90 2.24 -7.74 -13.72
C ALA A 90 1.95 -6.35 -14.32
N GLU A 91 2.18 -5.28 -13.54
CA GLU A 91 2.06 -3.91 -14.01
C GLU A 91 3.07 -3.58 -15.10
N LYS A 92 4.35 -3.91 -14.92
CA LYS A 92 5.41 -3.62 -15.91
C LYS A 92 5.23 -4.42 -17.20
N LEU A 93 4.89 -5.71 -17.13
CA LEU A 93 4.62 -6.53 -18.30
C LEU A 93 3.43 -5.98 -19.10
N ARG A 94 2.39 -5.46 -18.42
CA ARG A 94 1.25 -4.80 -19.08
C ARG A 94 1.69 -3.54 -19.83
N THR A 95 2.52 -2.70 -19.23
CA THR A 95 3.07 -1.51 -19.89
C THR A 95 3.93 -1.88 -21.10
N ILE A 96 4.81 -2.89 -20.96
CA ILE A 96 5.67 -3.37 -22.05
C ILE A 96 4.82 -3.92 -23.19
N ARG A 97 3.79 -4.74 -22.89
CA ARG A 97 2.86 -5.27 -23.89
C ARG A 97 2.18 -4.15 -24.68
N TYR A 98 1.73 -3.10 -24.00
CA TYR A 98 1.12 -1.94 -24.63
C TYR A 98 2.10 -1.24 -25.58
N ALA A 99 3.34 -1.01 -25.14
CA ALA A 99 4.38 -0.40 -25.98
C ALA A 99 4.79 -1.29 -27.17
N ALA A 100 4.61 -2.61 -27.06
CA ALA A 100 4.93 -3.56 -28.12
C ALA A 100 3.82 -3.69 -29.20
N GLN A 101 2.70 -2.99 -29.04
CA GLN A 101 1.64 -2.93 -30.05
C GLN A 101 2.05 -2.01 -31.21
N ILE A 102 2.07 -2.57 -32.42
CA ILE A 102 2.22 -1.78 -33.65
C ILE A 102 0.85 -1.17 -33.96
N ASN A 103 0.75 0.14 -33.82
CA ASN A 103 -0.42 0.87 -34.29
C ASN A 103 -0.42 0.90 -35.83
N ASN A 104 -1.59 0.92 -36.46
CA ASN A 104 -1.75 1.07 -37.92
C ASN A 104 -1.32 2.47 -38.42
N SER A 105 -0.12 2.94 -38.07
CA SER A 105 0.44 4.23 -38.45
C SER A 105 0.94 4.27 -39.90
N GLY A 106 0.64 3.25 -40.72
CA GLY A 106 0.94 3.22 -42.15
C GLY A 106 2.37 2.78 -42.53
N ASP A 107 3.26 2.59 -41.55
CA ASP A 107 4.61 2.08 -41.80
C ASP A 107 4.62 0.54 -41.76
N ALA A 108 4.51 -0.06 -42.95
CA ALA A 108 4.46 -1.52 -43.14
C ALA A 108 5.77 -2.25 -42.77
N ASN A 109 6.84 -1.53 -42.43
CA ASN A 109 8.17 -2.11 -42.16
C ASN A 109 8.47 -2.34 -40.67
N LEU A 110 7.52 -2.07 -39.77
CA LEU A 110 7.72 -2.26 -38.34
C LEU A 110 7.47 -3.71 -37.92
N LYS A 111 8.32 -4.23 -37.02
CA LYS A 111 8.14 -5.54 -36.38
C LYS A 111 8.40 -5.46 -34.88
N THR A 112 7.59 -6.17 -34.10
CA THR A 112 7.82 -6.31 -32.66
C THR A 112 9.03 -7.21 -32.41
N THR A 113 9.92 -6.80 -31.51
CA THR A 113 11.18 -7.51 -31.21
C THR A 113 11.04 -8.62 -30.15
N ILE A 114 9.85 -8.75 -29.57
CA ILE A 114 9.52 -9.74 -28.54
C ILE A 114 8.31 -10.58 -28.96
N SER A 115 8.18 -11.78 -28.40
CA SER A 115 7.01 -12.63 -28.64
C SER A 115 5.83 -12.18 -27.79
N ILE A 116 4.83 -11.55 -28.41
CA ILE A 116 3.59 -11.14 -27.73
C ILE A 116 2.86 -12.34 -27.08
N LYS A 117 2.88 -13.50 -27.74
CA LYS A 117 2.27 -14.72 -27.20
C LYS A 117 2.94 -15.17 -25.90
N LYS A 118 4.28 -15.19 -25.86
CA LYS A 118 5.02 -15.56 -24.64
C LYS A 118 4.77 -14.55 -23.52
N LEU A 119 4.81 -13.25 -23.85
CA LEU A 119 4.53 -12.18 -22.89
C LEU A 119 3.12 -12.28 -22.30
N GLN A 120 2.11 -12.62 -23.10
CA GLN A 120 0.75 -12.82 -22.62
C GLN A 120 0.67 -14.00 -21.63
N ILE A 121 1.32 -15.12 -21.94
CA ILE A 121 1.36 -16.29 -21.04
C ILE A 121 2.00 -15.91 -19.70
N GLU A 122 3.13 -15.20 -19.73
CA GLU A 122 3.82 -14.73 -18.52
C GLU A 122 2.95 -13.77 -17.70
N MET A 123 2.24 -12.86 -18.37
CA MET A 123 1.29 -11.95 -17.70
C MET A 123 0.15 -12.71 -17.03
N ASP A 124 -0.41 -13.73 -17.68
CA ASP A 124 -1.52 -14.52 -17.15
C ASP A 124 -1.06 -15.36 -15.94
N GLN A 125 0.13 -15.95 -16.02
CA GLN A 125 0.76 -16.69 -14.92
C GLN A 125 1.09 -15.79 -13.73
N THR A 126 1.74 -14.65 -13.98
CA THR A 126 2.08 -13.67 -12.95
C THR A 126 0.82 -13.13 -12.27
N GLY A 127 -0.20 -12.80 -13.05
CA GLY A 127 -1.48 -12.33 -12.52
C GLY A 127 -2.23 -13.37 -11.70
N ARG A 128 -2.13 -14.66 -12.06
CA ARG A 128 -2.67 -15.76 -11.26
C ARG A 128 -1.93 -15.89 -9.93
N ALA A 129 -0.60 -15.97 -9.97
CA ALA A 129 0.23 -16.10 -8.78
C ALA A 129 0.00 -14.92 -7.80
N PHE A 130 -0.12 -13.69 -8.33
CA PHE A 130 -0.45 -12.50 -7.53
C PHE A 130 -1.79 -12.65 -6.80
N ARG A 131 -2.86 -13.09 -7.49
CA ARG A 131 -4.18 -13.24 -6.86
C ARG A 131 -4.20 -14.34 -5.80
N GLU A 132 -3.51 -15.44 -6.05
CA GLU A 132 -3.42 -16.57 -5.11
C GLU A 132 -2.73 -16.14 -3.81
N ILE A 133 -1.56 -15.50 -3.91
CA ILE A 133 -0.82 -15.05 -2.71
C ILE A 133 -1.55 -13.90 -1.99
N ASP A 134 -2.16 -12.96 -2.73
CA ASP A 134 -2.92 -11.87 -2.12
C ASP A 134 -4.12 -12.39 -1.33
N SER A 135 -4.86 -13.35 -1.89
CA SER A 135 -6.01 -13.97 -1.20
C SER A 135 -5.59 -14.65 0.09
N LYS A 136 -4.49 -15.43 0.06
CA LYS A 136 -3.92 -16.06 1.26
C LYS A 136 -3.51 -15.03 2.32
N ILE A 137 -2.85 -13.95 1.90
CA ILE A 137 -2.43 -12.88 2.82
C ILE A 137 -3.65 -12.21 3.46
N GLN A 138 -4.71 -11.92 2.70
CA GLN A 138 -5.92 -11.31 3.25
C GLN A 138 -6.60 -12.21 4.27
N GLU A 139 -6.70 -13.51 3.99
CA GLU A 139 -7.22 -14.49 4.94
C GLU A 139 -6.41 -14.50 6.24
N ILE A 140 -5.08 -14.58 6.14
CA ILE A 140 -4.18 -14.57 7.30
C ILE A 140 -4.31 -13.28 8.11
N ASN A 141 -4.45 -12.13 7.45
CA ASN A 141 -4.67 -10.86 8.15
C ASN A 141 -5.92 -10.88 9.04
N TRP A 142 -6.98 -11.57 8.64
CA TRP A 142 -8.22 -11.69 9.41
C TRP A 142 -8.16 -12.77 10.49
N LEU A 143 -7.36 -13.82 10.31
CA LEU A 143 -7.22 -14.90 11.28
C LEU A 143 -6.21 -14.58 12.40
N THR A 144 -5.18 -13.78 12.08
CA THR A 144 -4.05 -13.50 12.98
C THR A 144 -4.38 -12.40 13.99
N GLU A 145 -4.13 -12.66 15.27
CA GLU A 145 -4.15 -11.61 16.30
C GLU A 145 -2.88 -10.77 16.24
N LEU A 146 -3.06 -9.46 16.35
CA LEU A 146 -1.98 -8.48 16.39
C LEU A 146 -1.22 -8.58 17.72
N LYS A 147 0.06 -8.88 17.64
CA LYS A 147 0.96 -8.98 18.80
C LYS A 147 1.24 -7.61 19.42
N ASP A 148 1.66 -7.60 20.68
CA ASP A 148 2.08 -6.40 21.41
C ASP A 148 3.55 -6.02 21.14
#